data_AF-A0A137QYM2-F1
#
_entry.id   AF-A0A137QYM2-F1
#
_cell.length_a   1.000
_cell.length_b   1.000
_cell.length_c   1.000
_cell.angle_alpha   90.00
_cell.angle_beta   90.00
_cell.angle_gamma   90.00
#
_symmetry.space_group_name_H-M   'P 1'
#
loop_
_entity.id
_entity.type
_entity.pdbx_description
1 polymer ?
#
loop_
_entity_poly.entity_id
_entity_poly.type
_entity_poly.pdbx_seq_one_letter_code
_entity_poly.pdbx_strand_id
1 'polypeptide(L)' 'MCTHTKVPTTKPRGKIHPLLIPTKPWDSIGMDFIGPFPKSKGHDYLWIKICHMTSMVHLIPVHTRMSTSELS' A
#
# COMPACT_ATOMS: atom_id res chain seq x y z
N MET A 1 29.51 34.69 5.54
CA MET A 1 28.81 34.80 6.84
C MET A 1 27.37 34.26 6.82
N CYS A 2 26.55 34.55 5.80
CA CYS A 2 25.12 34.18 5.75
C CYS A 2 24.81 32.66 5.67
N THR A 3 25.77 31.83 5.23
CA THR A 3 25.62 30.37 5.18
C THR A 3 25.82 29.67 6.53
N HIS A 4 26.46 30.33 7.51
CA HIS A 4 26.74 29.76 8.83
C HIS A 4 25.61 30.00 9.84
N THR A 5 24.74 30.97 9.60
CA THR A 5 23.60 31.32 10.46
C THR A 5 22.27 30.77 9.98
N LYS A 6 22.20 30.22 8.76
CA LYS A 6 20.97 29.68 8.19
C LYS A 6 20.76 28.24 8.63
N VAL A 7 19.72 28.01 9.44
CA VAL A 7 19.30 26.67 9.85
C VAL A 7 18.75 25.92 8.62
N PRO A 8 19.15 24.66 8.37
CA PRO A 8 18.61 23.90 7.25
C PRO A 8 17.10 23.69 7.41
N THR A 9 16.32 24.15 6.43
CA THR A 9 14.85 24.08 6.41
C THR A 9 14.31 22.69 6.04
N THR A 10 15.19 21.81 5.59
CA THR A 10 14.83 20.48 5.09
C THR A 10 15.23 19.43 6.12
N LYS A 11 14.26 18.63 6.58
CA LYS A 11 14.55 17.46 7.41
C LYS A 11 15.48 16.51 6.64
N PRO A 12 16.50 15.90 7.29
CA PRO A 12 17.29 14.87 6.63
C PRO A 12 16.33 13.79 6.11
N ARG A 13 16.52 13.39 4.84
CA ARG A 13 15.69 12.33 4.26
C ARG A 13 15.81 11.11 5.17
N GLY A 14 14.67 10.60 5.63
CA GLY A 14 14.63 9.39 6.44
C GLY A 14 15.32 8.25 5.69
N LYS A 15 15.90 7.30 6.44
CA LYS A 15 16.50 6.11 5.82
C LYS A 15 15.38 5.30 5.15
N ILE A 16 15.39 5.26 3.83
CA ILE A 16 14.54 4.34 3.06
C ILE A 16 15.18 2.97 3.21
N HIS A 17 14.47 2.02 3.83
CA HIS A 17 14.91 0.63 3.86
C HIS A 17 14.42 -0.04 2.57
N PRO A 18 15.31 -0.32 1.59
CA PRO A 18 14.88 -0.99 0.38
C PRO A 18 14.43 -2.40 0.72
N LEU A 19 13.31 -2.83 0.14
CA LEU A 19 12.92 -4.24 0.16
C LEU A 19 13.99 -5.05 -0.57
N LEU A 20 14.30 -6.24 -0.05
CA LEU A 20 15.24 -7.15 -0.70
C LEU A 20 14.76 -7.44 -2.13
N ILE A 21 15.70 -7.50 -3.07
CA ILE A 21 15.39 -7.83 -4.46
C ILE A 21 14.90 -9.29 -4.48
N PRO A 22 13.65 -9.55 -4.91
CA PRO A 22 13.13 -10.92 -4.95
C PRO A 22 13.88 -11.75 -5.99
N THR A 23 14.18 -13.00 -5.66
CA THR A 23 14.91 -13.92 -6.55
C THR A 23 14.00 -14.90 -7.29
N LYS A 24 12.79 -15.12 -6.77
CA LYS A 24 11.77 -16.00 -7.34
C LYS A 24 10.44 -15.26 -7.46
N PRO A 25 9.56 -15.67 -8.40
CA PRO A 25 8.19 -15.17 -8.44
C PRO A 25 7.52 -15.36 -7.07
N TRP A 26 6.78 -14.35 -6.62
CA TRP A 26 6.05 -14.35 -5.33
C TRP A 26 6.89 -14.22 -4.06
N ASP A 27 8.23 -14.06 -4.15
CA ASP A 27 9.07 -13.80 -2.97
C ASP A 27 8.75 -12.46 -2.29
N SER A 28 8.35 -11.45 -3.07
CA SER A 28 7.95 -10.13 -2.57
C SER A 28 6.61 -9.75 -3.19
N ILE A 29 5.60 -9.58 -2.34
CA ILE A 29 4.23 -9.25 -2.73
C ILE A 29 3.83 -7.94 -2.05
N GLY A 30 3.46 -6.95 -2.84
CA GLY A 30 2.75 -5.76 -2.38
C GLY A 30 1.26 -6.07 -2.26
N MET A 31 0.64 -5.68 -1.14
CA MET A 31 -0.80 -5.80 -0.95
C MET A 31 -1.39 -4.42 -0.71
N ASP A 32 -2.50 -4.11 -1.38
CA ASP A 32 -3.21 -2.86 -1.19
C ASP A 32 -4.72 -3.06 -1.30
N PHE A 33 -5.49 -2.20 -0.66
CA PHE A 33 -6.95 -2.18 -0.75
C PHE A 33 -7.39 -0.84 -1.31
N ILE A 34 -8.01 -0.85 -2.48
CA ILE A 34 -8.61 0.37 -3.01
C ILE A 34 -10.10 0.37 -2.68
N GLY A 35 -10.55 1.44 -2.04
CA GLY A 35 -11.94 1.69 -1.71
C GLY A 35 -12.09 2.74 -0.60
N PRO A 36 -13.34 2.99 -0.15
CA PRO A 36 -14.57 2.37 -0.62
C PRO A 36 -15.06 2.94 -1.96
N PHE A 37 -15.55 2.06 -2.82
CA PHE A 37 -16.26 2.43 -4.05
C PHE A 37 -17.78 2.41 -3.85
N PRO A 38 -18.57 3.12 -4.69
CA PRO A 38 -20.00 2.88 -4.79
C PRO A 38 -20.25 1.39 -5.07
N LYS A 39 -21.17 0.78 -4.30
CA LYS A 39 -21.42 -0.67 -4.37
C LYS A 39 -21.74 -1.09 -5.81
N SER A 40 -20.88 -1.94 -6.38
CA SER A 40 -21.09 -2.54 -7.69
C SER A 40 -21.14 -4.05 -7.53
N LYS A 41 -22.26 -4.68 -7.89
CA LYS A 41 -22.51 -6.12 -7.69
C LYS A 41 -22.23 -6.60 -6.25
N GLY A 42 -22.54 -5.77 -5.25
CA GLY A 42 -22.34 -6.10 -3.84
C GLY A 42 -20.90 -6.01 -3.33
N HIS A 43 -19.94 -5.55 -4.14
CA HIS A 43 -18.56 -5.33 -3.73
C HIS A 43 -18.28 -3.82 -3.63
N ASP A 44 -17.47 -3.45 -2.65
CA ASP A 44 -17.14 -2.06 -2.30
C ASP A 44 -15.63 -1.81 -2.19
N TYR A 45 -14.81 -2.87 -2.22
CA TYR A 45 -13.35 -2.76 -2.21
C TYR A 45 -12.72 -3.64 -3.29
N LEU A 46 -11.50 -3.27 -3.68
CA LEU A 46 -10.65 -4.07 -4.54
C LEU A 46 -9.37 -4.43 -3.78
N TRP A 47 -9.15 -5.72 -3.54
CA TRP A 47 -7.90 -6.20 -2.99
C TRP A 47 -6.90 -6.45 -4.11
N ILE A 48 -5.79 -5.72 -4.07
CA ILE A 48 -4.73 -5.76 -5.06
C ILE A 48 -3.55 -6.54 -4.48
N LYS A 49 -3.08 -7.53 -5.23
CA LYS A 49 -1.83 -8.24 -4.94
C LYS A 49 -0.88 -8.01 -6.10
N ILE A 50 0.30 -7.47 -5.81
CA ILE A 50 1.32 -7.12 -6.81
C ILE A 50 2.55 -7.96 -6.53
N CYS A 51 2.97 -8.80 -7.47
CA CYS A 51 4.28 -9.45 -7.40
C CYS A 51 5.35 -8.44 -7.82
N HIS A 52 6.27 -8.08 -6.92
CA HIS A 52 7.30 -7.07 -7.22
C HIS A 52 8.31 -7.53 -8.27
N MET A 53 8.52 -8.86 -8.41
CA MET A 53 9.47 -9.40 -9.39
C MET A 53 8.91 -9.35 -10.82
N THR A 54 7.64 -9.72 -11.00
CA THR A 54 7.02 -9.85 -12.33
C THR A 54 6.14 -8.65 -12.68
N SER A 55 5.90 -7.74 -11.73
CA SER A 55 4.87 -6.70 -11.81
C SER A 55 3.47 -7.26 -12.11
N MET A 56 3.22 -8.53 -11.80
CA MET A 56 1.92 -9.17 -12.02
C MET A 56 0.93 -8.67 -10.97
N VAL A 57 -0.25 -8.24 -11.42
CA VAL A 57 -1.30 -7.68 -10.57
C VAL A 57 -2.51 -8.60 -10.56
N HIS A 58 -2.95 -9.01 -9.36
CA HIS A 58 -4.22 -9.68 -9.14
C HIS A 58 -5.19 -8.70 -8.49
N LEU A 59 -6.34 -8.52 -9.12
CA LEU A 59 -7.44 -7.70 -8.64
C LEU A 59 -8.56 -8.61 -8.17
N ILE A 60 -8.85 -8.59 -6.87
CA ILE A 60 -9.87 -9.43 -6.25
C ILE A 60 -10.96 -8.51 -5.69
N PRO A 61 -12.19 -8.53 -6.22
CA PRO A 61 -13.27 -7.75 -5.65
C PRO A 61 -13.61 -8.28 -4.24
N VAL A 62 -13.69 -7.39 -3.27
CA VAL A 62 -13.99 -7.70 -1.87
C VAL A 62 -15.24 -6.94 -1.43
N HIS A 63 -16.03 -7.59 -0.59
CA HIS A 63 -17.15 -6.98 0.11
C HIS A 63 -16.79 -6.79 1.59
N THR A 64 -16.76 -5.55 2.06
CA THR A 64 -16.65 -5.25 3.50
C THR A 64 -17.96 -5.62 4.18
N ARG A 65 -17.99 -6.80 4.81
CA ARG A 65 -19.02 -7.15 5.79
C ARG A 65 -18.60 -6.64 7.17
N MET A 66 -18.89 -5.39 7.46
CA MET A 66 -18.97 -4.91 8.84
C MET A 66 -20.45 -4.75 9.17
N SER A 67 -21.12 -5.84 9.54
CA SER A 67 -22.40 -5.73 10.25
C SER A 67 -22.08 -5.38 11.70
N THR A 68 -22.36 -4.15 12.09
CA THR A 68 -22.28 -3.62 13.46
C THR A 68 -23.16 -4.37 14.47
N SER A 69 -23.84 -5.46 14.06
CA SER A 69 -24.61 -6.37 14.92
C SER A 69 -23.78 -7.48 15.58
N GLU A 70 -22.48 -7.62 15.27
CA GLU A 70 -21.57 -8.62 15.87
C GLU A 70 -20.51 -7.97 16.79
N LEU A 71 -20.83 -6.78 17.31
CA LEU A 71 -20.00 -6.03 18.27
C LEU A 71 -20.78 -5.72 19.56
N SER A 72 -21.79 -6.54 19.84
CA SER A 72 -22.61 -6.53 21.07
C SER A 72 -22.20 -7.65 22.02
#